data_AF-A0A1G6ZFC4-F1
#
_entry.id   AF-A0A1G6ZFC4-F1
#
_cell.length_a   1.000
_cell.length_b   1.000
_cell.length_c   1.000
_cell.angle_alpha   90.00
_cell.angle_beta   90.00
_cell.angle_gamma   90.00
#
_symmetry.space_group_name_H-M   'P 1'
#
loop_
_entity.id
_entity.type
_entity.pdbx_description
1 polymer ?
#
loop_
_entity_poly.entity_id
_entity_poly.type
_entity_poly.pdbx_seq_one_letter_code
_entity_poly.pdbx_strand_id
1 'polypeptide(L)'
;MTPVSDDERVVPLADLFRLLGDATRLRIVLACVQERLAVGAIADALGLSPSLVSHHLRLLRAARIVRAEREGKQVFYAAADSHISAMLAGMLEHVAEPSTQWQEGA
;
A
#
# COMPACT_ATOMS: atom_id res chain seq x y z
N MET A 1 25.74 7.08 -14.62
CA MET A 1 24.81 6.01 -14.22
C MET A 1 25.40 5.39 -12.98
N THR A 2 24.90 5.74 -11.79
CA THR A 2 25.36 5.15 -10.53
C THR A 2 25.09 3.65 -10.57
N PRO A 3 26.03 2.78 -10.20
CA PRO A 3 25.76 1.35 -10.11
C PRO A 3 24.59 1.14 -9.14
N VAL A 4 23.62 0.28 -9.51
CA VAL A 4 22.40 0.02 -8.72
C VAL A 4 22.68 -0.44 -7.28
N SER A 5 23.91 -0.91 -7.03
CA SER A 5 24.39 -1.38 -5.72
C SER A 5 24.64 -0.26 -4.70
N ASP A 6 24.81 0.99 -5.14
CA ASP A 6 25.16 2.12 -4.24
C ASP A 6 24.02 3.13 -4.06
N ASP A 7 22.83 2.83 -4.56
CA ASP A 7 21.68 3.71 -4.39
C ASP A 7 21.14 3.58 -2.96
N GLU A 8 21.40 4.61 -2.14
CA GLU A 8 20.96 4.71 -0.75
C GLU A 8 19.44 4.53 -0.57
N ARG A 9 18.65 4.67 -1.65
CA ARG A 9 17.19 4.49 -1.65
C ARG A 9 16.77 3.02 -1.66
N VAL A 10 17.65 2.08 -1.99
CA VAL A 10 17.32 0.65 -2.09
C VAL A 10 16.91 0.07 -0.74
N VAL A 11 17.62 0.40 0.34
CA VAL A 11 17.27 -0.09 1.69
C VAL A 11 15.90 0.44 2.16
N PRO A 12 15.61 1.76 2.09
CA PRO A 12 14.27 2.29 2.36
C PRO A 12 13.17 1.67 1.50
N LEU A 13 13.45 1.41 0.22
CA LEU A 13 12.49 0.78 -0.69
C LEU A 13 12.18 -0.67 -0.27
N ALA A 14 13.21 -1.44 0.12
CA ALA A 14 13.03 -2.78 0.64
C ALA A 14 12.20 -2.79 1.94
N ASP A 15 12.42 -1.83 2.84
CA ASP A 15 11.60 -1.67 4.04
C ASP A 15 10.14 -1.33 3.72
N LEU A 16 9.90 -0.49 2.71
CA LEU A 16 8.55 -0.21 2.21
C LEU A 16 7.88 -1.49 1.71
N PHE A 17 8.58 -2.31 0.91
CA PHE A 17 8.05 -3.59 0.44
C PHE A 17 7.80 -4.58 1.58
N ARG A 18 8.69 -4.64 2.57
CA ARG A 18 8.49 -5.48 3.76
C ARG A 18 7.24 -5.07 4.52
N LEU A 19 6.95 -3.77 4.60
CA LEU A 19 5.70 -3.30 5.17
C LEU A 19 4.51 -3.67 4.28
N LEU A 20 4.59 -3.52 2.96
CA LEU A 20 3.50 -3.91 2.05
C LEU A 20 3.30 -5.43 1.92
N GLY A 21 4.25 -6.27 2.31
CA GLY A 21 4.15 -7.74 2.20
C GLY A 21 3.09 -8.42 3.07
N ASP A 22 2.17 -7.67 3.69
CA ASP A 22 1.06 -8.18 4.49
C ASP A 22 -0.27 -7.86 3.81
N ALA A 23 -1.10 -8.90 3.67
CA ALA A 23 -2.38 -8.79 2.96
C ALA A 23 -3.35 -7.79 3.61
N THR A 24 -3.37 -7.69 4.95
CA THR A 24 -4.25 -6.77 5.66
C THR A 24 -3.84 -5.32 5.38
N ARG A 25 -2.53 -5.03 5.44
CA ARG A 25 -1.99 -3.71 5.11
C ARG A 25 -2.22 -3.34 3.65
N LEU A 26 -2.04 -4.28 2.71
CA LEU A 26 -2.36 -4.03 1.30
C LEU A 26 -3.82 -3.68 1.10
N ARG A 27 -4.75 -4.44 1.71
CA ARG A 27 -6.19 -4.13 1.63
C ARG A 27 -6.52 -2.73 2.17
N ILE A 28 -5.88 -2.32 3.27
CA ILE A 28 -6.03 -0.96 3.83
C ILE A 28 -5.52 0.10 2.86
N VAL A 29 -4.32 -0.09 2.29
CA VAL A 29 -3.75 0.90 1.35
C VAL A 29 -4.60 0.98 0.08
N LEU A 30 -5.07 -0.15 -0.45
CA LEU A 30 -5.95 -0.18 -1.63
C LEU A 30 -7.28 0.55 -1.39
N ALA A 31 -7.86 0.45 -0.20
CA ALA A 31 -9.02 1.26 0.17
C ALA A 31 -8.69 2.76 0.14
N CYS A 32 -7.51 3.15 0.65
CA CYS A 32 -7.04 4.54 0.66
C CYS A 32 -6.61 5.07 -0.73
N VAL A 33 -6.36 4.18 -1.70
CA VAL A 33 -6.07 4.56 -3.10
C VAL A 33 -7.36 4.93 -3.83
N GLN A 34 -8.45 4.21 -3.57
CA GLN A 34 -9.74 4.46 -4.22
C GLN A 34 -10.34 5.81 -3.81
N GLU A 35 -10.31 6.11 -2.52
CA GLU A 35 -10.82 7.37 -1.98
C GLU A 35 -10.22 7.67 -0.60
N ARG A 36 -10.41 8.91 -0.12
CA ARG A 36 -10.01 9.28 1.24
C ARG A 36 -11.04 8.76 2.26
N LEU A 37 -10.60 8.01 3.26
CA LEU A 37 -11.51 7.33 4.20
C LEU A 37 -11.14 7.60 5.66
N ALA A 38 -12.14 7.70 6.53
CA ALA A 38 -11.91 7.67 7.98
C ALA A 38 -11.64 6.23 8.46
N VAL A 39 -10.98 6.08 9.62
CA VAL A 39 -10.64 4.77 10.21
C VAL A 39 -11.86 3.85 10.31
N GLY A 40 -13.01 4.38 10.75
CA GLY A 40 -14.25 3.60 10.87
C GLY A 40 -14.73 3.05 9.53
N ALA A 41 -14.73 3.87 8.48
CA ALA A 41 -15.13 3.45 7.14
C ALA A 41 -14.21 2.35 6.58
N ILE A 42 -12.89 2.46 6.82
CA ILE A 42 -11.93 1.41 6.43
C ILE A 42 -12.19 0.11 7.20
N ALA A 43 -12.45 0.22 8.51
CA ALA A 43 -12.76 -0.92 9.37
C ALA A 43 -14.01 -1.67 8.89
N ASP A 44 -15.10 -0.93 8.63
CA ASP A 44 -16.36 -1.47 8.15
C ASP A 44 -16.20 -2.13 6.77
N ALA A 45 -15.54 -1.44 5.82
CA ALA A 45 -15.34 -1.96 4.46
C ALA A 45 -14.50 -3.24 4.40
N LEU A 46 -13.56 -3.42 5.34
CA LEU A 46 -12.66 -4.57 5.36
C LEU A 46 -13.05 -5.66 6.35
N GLY A 47 -14.08 -5.43 7.19
CA GLY A 47 -14.48 -6.34 8.27
C GLY A 47 -13.42 -6.47 9.36
N LEU A 48 -12.72 -5.37 9.68
CA LEU A 48 -11.63 -5.32 10.66
C LEU A 48 -12.03 -4.48 11.87
N SER A 49 -11.33 -4.65 13.00
CA SER A 49 -11.53 -3.76 14.14
C SER A 49 -10.91 -2.37 13.90
N PRO A 50 -11.52 -1.28 14.40
CA PRO A 50 -10.94 0.06 14.29
C PRO A 50 -9.55 0.19 14.94
N SER A 51 -9.27 -0.60 15.98
CA SER A 51 -7.96 -0.64 16.65
C SER A 51 -6.89 -1.25 15.75
N LEU A 52 -7.20 -2.35 15.06
CA LEU A 52 -6.28 -2.99 14.11
C LEU A 52 -6.00 -2.08 12.91
N VAL A 53 -7.04 -1.45 12.36
CA VAL A 53 -6.89 -0.49 11.26
C VAL A 53 -6.02 0.70 11.70
N SER A 54 -6.29 1.28 12.88
CA SER A 54 -5.48 2.39 13.43
C SER A 54 -4.01 2.00 13.63
N HIS A 55 -3.75 0.77 14.09
CA HIS A 55 -2.40 0.25 14.24
C HIS A 55 -1.67 0.18 12.90
N HIS A 56 -2.29 -0.40 11.88
CA HIS A 56 -1.71 -0.48 10.54
C HIS A 56 -1.53 0.89 9.89
N LEU A 57 -2.53 1.78 9.97
CA LEU A 57 -2.43 3.14 9.43
C LEU A 57 -1.31 3.95 10.07
N ARG A 58 -0.99 3.72 11.35
CA ARG A 58 0.17 4.36 12.00
C ARG A 58 1.49 3.93 11.36
N LEU A 59 1.66 2.63 11.12
CA LEU A 59 2.86 2.08 10.47
C LEU A 59 2.97 2.57 9.01
N LEU A 60 1.87 2.48 8.26
CA LEU A 60 1.80 2.91 6.87
C LEU A 60 2.06 4.41 6.70
N ARG A 61 1.57 5.24 7.64
CA ARG A 61 1.84 6.67 7.66
C ARG A 61 3.31 6.98 7.99
N ALA A 62 3.90 6.27 8.94
CA ALA A 62 5.32 6.43 9.27
C ALA A 62 6.22 6.08 8.08
N ALA A 63 5.83 5.08 7.28
CA ALA A 63 6.50 4.70 6.04
C ALA A 63 6.12 5.57 4.82
N ARG A 64 5.32 6.64 5.01
CA ARG A 64 4.85 7.54 3.94
C ARG A 64 4.11 6.83 2.79
N ILE A 65 3.41 5.73 3.08
CA ILE A 65 2.57 5.02 2.10
C ILE A 65 1.17 5.62 2.06
N VAL A 66 0.69 6.09 3.22
CA VAL A 66 -0.56 6.83 3.35
C VAL A 66 -0.29 8.17 4.01
N ARG A 67 -1.14 9.16 3.71
CA ARG A 67 -1.20 10.43 4.42
C ARG A 67 -2.47 10.52 5.24
N ALA A 68 -2.45 11.41 6.23
CA ALA A 68 -3.57 11.67 7.12
C ALA A 68 -3.92 13.15 7.08
N GLU A 69 -5.19 13.45 6.84
CA GLU A 69 -5.73 14.81 6.73
C GLU A 69 -6.84 14.99 7.76
N ARG A 70 -6.78 16.08 8.53
CA ARG A 70 -7.77 16.35 9.58
C ARG A 70 -8.82 17.31 9.05
N GLU A 71 -10.06 16.89 9.09
CA GLU A 71 -11.22 17.71 8.75
C GLU A 71 -12.17 17.77 9.95
N GLY A 72 -12.21 18.94 10.59
CA GLY A 72 -12.92 19.12 11.86
C GLY A 72 -12.43 18.16 12.94
N LYS A 73 -13.33 17.31 13.44
CA LYS A 73 -13.02 16.33 14.49
C LYS A 73 -12.53 14.98 13.96
N GLN A 74 -12.60 14.74 12.65
CA GLN A 74 -12.25 13.45 12.03
C GLN A 74 -10.91 13.52 11.31
N VAL A 75 -10.28 12.35 11.17
CA VAL A 75 -9.05 12.16 10.40
C VAL A 75 -9.36 11.21 9.25
N PHE A 76 -9.02 11.63 8.05
CA PHE A 76 -9.15 10.88 6.81
C PHE A 76 -7.78 10.43 6.33
N TYR A 77 -7.73 9.26 5.71
CA TYR A 77 -6.53 8.65 5.17
C TYR A 77 -6.68 8.45 3.68
N ALA A 78 -5.61 8.74 2.94
CA ALA A 78 -5.49 8.53 1.51
C ALA A 78 -4.10 7.99 1.20
N ALA A 79 -3.90 7.35 0.04
CA ALA A 79 -2.57 7.03 -0.47
C ALA A 79 -1.68 8.28 -0.43
N ALA A 80 -0.38 8.15 -0.13
CA ALA A 80 0.47 9.32 0.08
C ALA A 80 0.56 10.21 -1.17
N ASP A 81 0.73 9.59 -2.34
CA ASP A 81 0.84 10.27 -3.64
C ASP A 81 0.41 9.36 -4.81
N SER A 82 0.54 9.88 -6.03
CA SER A 82 0.26 9.15 -7.27
C SER A 82 1.26 8.02 -7.55
N HIS A 83 2.49 8.07 -7.04
CA HIS A 83 3.48 7.02 -7.25
C HIS A 83 3.09 5.74 -6.52
N ILE A 84 2.62 5.83 -5.27
CA ILE A 84 2.08 4.68 -4.53
C ILE A 84 0.88 4.08 -5.25
N SER A 85 -0.04 4.93 -5.70
CA SER A 85 -1.27 4.51 -6.37
C SER A 85 -0.98 3.78 -7.69
N ALA A 86 -0.11 4.36 -8.53
CA ALA A 86 0.30 3.77 -9.81
C ALA A 86 1.07 2.46 -9.63
N MET A 87 1.97 2.39 -8.63
CA MET A 87 2.73 1.19 -8.33
C MET A 87 1.82 0.03 -7.91
N LEU A 88 0.86 0.26 -7.02
CA LEU A 88 -0.08 -0.79 -6.62
C LEU A 88 -1.01 -1.23 -7.76
N ALA A 89 -1.46 -0.29 -8.60
CA ALA A 89 -2.27 -0.63 -9.77
C ALA A 89 -1.51 -1.54 -10.74
N GLY A 90 -0.27 -1.17 -11.10
CA GLY A 90 0.57 -1.99 -11.98
C GLY A 90 0.95 -3.35 -11.38
N MET A 91 1.19 -3.43 -10.06
CA MET A 91 1.47 -4.71 -9.41
C MET A 91 0.23 -5.62 -9.35
N LEU A 92 -0.96 -5.07 -9.17
CA LEU A 92 -2.21 -5.84 -9.24
C LEU A 92 -2.47 -6.36 -10.65
N GLU A 93 -2.24 -5.53 -11.67
CA GLU A 93 -2.33 -5.94 -13.07
C GLU A 93 -1.33 -7.07 -13.37
N HIS A 94 -0.07 -6.93 -12.95
CA HIS A 94 0.96 -7.95 -13.13
C HIS A 94 0.62 -9.29 -12.47
N VAL A 95 0.05 -9.28 -11.26
CA VAL A 95 -0.39 -10.53 -10.58
C VAL A 95 -1.59 -11.17 -11.29
N ALA A 96 -2.40 -10.38 -12.00
CA ALA A 96 -3.52 -10.87 -12.80
C ALA A 96 -3.09 -11.36 -14.20
N GLU A 97 -1.86 -11.06 -14.65
CA GLU A 97 -1.34 -11.59 -15.90
C GLU A 97 -1.28 -13.13 -15.85
N PRO A 98 -1.66 -13.83 -16.93
CA PRO A 98 -1.40 -15.25 -17.02
C PRO A 98 0.11 -15.45 -16.88
N SER A 99 0.54 -16.21 -15.88
CA SER A 99 1.90 -16.71 -15.85
C SER A 99 2.08 -17.47 -17.15
N THR A 100 2.78 -16.87 -18.11
CA THR A 100 3.07 -17.51 -19.39
C THR A 100 3.85 -18.74 -19.03
N GLN A 101 3.15 -19.87 -19.01
CA GLN A 101 3.78 -21.17 -18.89
C GLN A 101 4.66 -21.27 -20.11
N TRP A 102 5.96 -21.24 -19.89
CA TRP A 102 6.90 -21.94 -20.77
C TRP A 102 6.55 -23.43 -20.67
N GLN A 103 5.43 -23.83 -21.27
CA GLN A 103 5.23 -25.20 -21.70
C GLN A 103 6.14 -25.37 -22.91
N GLU A 104 7.40 -25.73 -22.64
CA GLU A 104 8.20 -26.45 -23.63
C GLU A 104 7.49 -27.78 -23.89
N GLY A 105 6.65 -27.79 -24.93
CA GLY A 105 6.18 -29.00 -25.58
C GLY A 105 7.06 -29.27 -26.79
N ALA A 106 7.86 -30.35 -26.73
CA ALA A 106 8.11 -31.36 -27.77
C ALA A 106 9.44 -32.09 -27.50
#